data_AF-R6J8W1-F1
#
_entry.id   AF-R6J8W1-F1
#
_cell.length_a   1.000
_cell.length_b   1.000
_cell.length_c   1.000
_cell.angle_alpha   90.00
_cell.angle_beta   90.00
_cell.angle_gamma   90.00
#
_symmetry.space_group_name_H-M   'P 1'
#
loop_
_entity.id
_entity.type
_entity.pdbx_description
1 polymer ?
#
loop_
_entity_poly.entity_id
_entity_poly.type
_entity_poly.pdbx_seq_one_letter_code
_entity_poly.pdbx_strand_id
1 'polypeptide(L)'
;MQMQISSAPLLTAAKLAELVALGHNRISQIYLHWTAGHYGQLYDDYHFNIDADGSIYQTCTQLTELKSHTWHRNTGAIGIALCCACGALPHNGRDTEFGKFPPTPRQIDAAGKLVAKLAQGLNIPIDRGNVLTHCEAALIDGYGPYSGDAETRWDLWYLRDSPGDGAIKPGGQVIRGKALSYAKSSPLV
;
A
#
# COMPACT_ATOMS: atom_id res chain seq x y z
N MET A 1 6.80 -8.15 11.89
CA MET A 1 7.69 -9.36 11.90
C MET A 1 7.71 -10.01 10.53
N GLN A 2 8.87 -10.46 10.02
CA GLN A 2 8.93 -11.18 8.74
C GLN A 2 8.23 -12.55 8.83
N MET A 3 7.45 -12.89 7.81
CA MET A 3 6.70 -14.15 7.70
C MET A 3 7.28 -15.05 6.61
N GLN A 4 7.05 -16.36 6.72
CA GLN A 4 7.28 -17.29 5.63
C GLN A 4 6.13 -17.21 4.61
N ILE A 5 6.42 -17.15 3.31
CA ILE A 5 5.37 -17.11 2.27
C ILE A 5 4.36 -18.25 2.43
N SER A 6 4.84 -19.47 2.72
CA SER A 6 4.00 -20.66 2.93
C SER A 6 2.97 -20.52 4.06
N SER A 7 3.15 -19.54 4.95
CA SER A 7 2.25 -19.28 6.08
C SER A 7 1.14 -18.26 5.77
N ALA A 8 1.19 -17.56 4.63
CA ALA A 8 0.22 -16.55 4.24
C ALA A 8 -0.57 -16.98 2.99
N PRO A 9 -1.90 -17.06 3.04
CA PRO A 9 -2.69 -17.41 1.87
C PRO A 9 -2.67 -16.29 0.82
N LEU A 10 -2.70 -16.68 -0.46
CA LEU A 10 -3.01 -15.77 -1.55
C LEU A 10 -4.44 -15.24 -1.37
N LEU A 11 -4.61 -13.93 -1.57
CA LEU A 11 -5.90 -13.28 -1.49
C LEU A 11 -6.77 -13.69 -2.67
N THR A 12 -7.90 -14.32 -2.37
CA THR A 12 -8.94 -14.64 -3.36
C THR A 12 -10.03 -13.58 -3.36
N ALA A 13 -10.79 -13.48 -4.45
CA ALA A 13 -11.93 -12.57 -4.54
C ALA A 13 -13.00 -12.86 -3.47
N ALA A 14 -13.28 -14.14 -3.20
CA ALA A 14 -14.24 -14.55 -2.18
C ALA A 14 -13.78 -14.13 -0.78
N LYS A 15 -12.49 -14.31 -0.48
CA LYS A 15 -11.94 -13.92 0.81
C LYS A 15 -11.87 -12.41 0.99
N LEU A 16 -11.55 -11.67 -0.06
CA LEU A 16 -11.62 -10.21 -0.03
C LEU A 16 -13.04 -9.71 0.24
N ALA A 17 -14.05 -10.29 -0.41
CA ALA A 17 -15.45 -9.95 -0.17
C ALA A 17 -15.89 -10.23 1.27
N GLU A 18 -15.47 -11.36 1.85
CA GLU A 18 -15.70 -11.69 3.26
C GLU A 18 -15.06 -10.65 4.19
N LEU A 19 -13.77 -10.34 3.99
CA LEU A 19 -13.04 -9.36 4.79
C LEU A 19 -13.70 -7.97 4.73
N VAL A 20 -14.11 -7.54 3.54
CA VAL A 20 -14.82 -6.28 3.31
C VAL A 20 -16.16 -6.26 4.06
N ALA A 21 -16.97 -7.32 3.93
CA ALA A 21 -18.28 -7.39 4.59
C ALA A 21 -18.12 -7.29 6.12
N LEU A 22 -17.11 -7.94 6.68
CA LEU A 22 -16.81 -7.84 8.11
C LEU A 22 -16.23 -6.46 8.50
N GLY A 23 -15.49 -5.79 7.62
CA GLY A 23 -14.86 -4.49 7.88
C GLY A 23 -15.78 -3.28 7.74
N HIS A 24 -16.98 -3.46 7.19
CA HIS A 24 -17.91 -2.37 6.91
C HIS A 24 -18.21 -1.51 8.15
N ASN A 25 -18.19 -0.18 8.00
CA ASN A 25 -18.33 0.82 9.08
C ASN A 25 -17.26 0.76 10.19
N ARG A 26 -16.21 -0.07 10.07
CA ARG A 26 -15.14 -0.20 11.06
C ARG A 26 -13.79 0.32 10.56
N ILE A 27 -13.67 0.53 9.26
CA ILE A 27 -12.46 1.00 8.58
C ILE A 27 -12.75 2.30 7.85
N SER A 28 -11.85 3.27 7.97
CA SER A 28 -11.97 4.57 7.30
C SER A 28 -10.71 4.99 6.52
N GLN A 29 -9.61 4.26 6.69
CA GLN A 29 -8.30 4.64 6.16
C GLN A 29 -7.58 3.47 5.48
N ILE A 30 -6.83 3.77 4.43
CA ILE A 30 -5.91 2.85 3.76
C ILE A 30 -4.54 3.52 3.64
N TYR A 31 -3.50 2.85 4.14
CA TYR A 31 -2.11 3.30 4.06
C TYR A 31 -1.27 2.36 3.20
N LEU A 32 -0.55 2.94 2.26
CA LEU A 32 0.30 2.23 1.30
C LEU A 32 1.77 2.37 1.71
N HIS A 33 2.47 1.25 1.70
CA HIS A 33 3.86 1.11 2.14
C HIS A 33 4.69 0.36 1.08
N TRP A 34 6.00 0.40 1.24
CA TRP A 34 6.86 -0.72 0.83
C TRP A 34 7.45 -1.37 2.07
N THR A 35 8.02 -2.55 1.90
CA THR A 35 8.64 -3.25 3.03
C THR A 35 10.07 -2.78 3.33
N ALA A 36 10.69 -2.03 2.42
CA ALA A 36 12.15 -1.82 2.38
C ALA A 36 12.92 -3.17 2.43
N GLY A 37 12.29 -4.22 1.90
CA GLY A 37 12.75 -5.60 1.91
C GLY A 37 12.84 -6.17 0.50
N HIS A 38 13.17 -7.45 0.42
CA HIS A 38 13.31 -8.14 -0.86
C HIS A 38 11.92 -8.55 -1.40
N TYR A 39 11.87 -8.86 -2.69
CA TYR A 39 10.77 -9.64 -3.24
C TYR A 39 10.63 -10.97 -2.47
N GLY A 40 9.42 -11.47 -2.34
CA GLY A 40 9.10 -12.70 -1.59
C GLY A 40 9.21 -12.58 -0.07
N GLN A 41 9.51 -11.41 0.49
CA GLN A 41 9.53 -11.21 1.94
C GLN A 41 8.24 -10.56 2.41
N LEU A 42 7.39 -11.34 3.11
CA LEU A 42 6.13 -10.87 3.66
C LEU A 42 6.33 -10.40 5.11
N TYR A 43 5.51 -9.45 5.55
CA TYR A 43 5.57 -8.90 6.90
C TYR A 43 4.19 -8.84 7.53
N ASP A 44 4.10 -9.30 8.78
CA ASP A 44 2.86 -9.32 9.57
C ASP A 44 2.40 -7.92 10.01
N ASP A 45 3.25 -6.91 9.86
CA ASP A 45 2.95 -5.52 10.22
C ASP A 45 1.90 -4.88 9.29
N TYR A 46 1.52 -5.57 8.22
CA TYR A 46 0.53 -5.12 7.23
C TYR A 46 -0.64 -6.10 7.15
N HIS A 47 -1.77 -5.65 6.61
CA HIS A 47 -2.92 -6.51 6.31
C HIS A 47 -2.73 -7.28 5.00
N PHE A 48 -2.09 -6.63 4.02
CA PHE A 48 -1.83 -7.19 2.71
C PHE A 48 -0.38 -6.93 2.29
N ASN A 49 0.26 -7.95 1.73
CA ASN A 49 1.59 -7.87 1.15
C ASN A 49 1.51 -8.18 -0.35
N ILE A 50 2.09 -7.33 -1.20
CA ILE A 50 2.05 -7.47 -2.67
C ILE A 50 3.45 -7.80 -3.17
N ASP A 51 3.63 -9.00 -3.70
CA ASP A 51 4.92 -9.47 -4.21
C ASP A 51 5.20 -8.99 -5.64
N ALA A 52 6.43 -9.19 -6.12
CA ALA A 52 6.98 -8.66 -7.36
C ALA A 52 6.14 -8.98 -8.62
N ASP A 53 5.48 -10.14 -8.63
CA ASP A 53 4.60 -10.61 -9.71
C ASP A 53 3.18 -10.01 -9.66
N GLY A 54 2.86 -9.26 -8.59
CA GLY A 54 1.54 -8.70 -8.33
C GLY A 54 0.63 -9.60 -7.50
N SER A 55 1.11 -10.77 -7.06
CA SER A 55 0.41 -11.65 -6.12
C SER A 55 0.18 -10.93 -4.80
N ILE A 56 -1.05 -10.99 -4.28
CA ILE A 56 -1.44 -10.35 -3.03
C ILE A 56 -1.59 -11.44 -1.98
N TYR A 57 -0.85 -11.33 -0.89
CA TYR A 57 -0.92 -12.21 0.27
C TYR A 57 -1.69 -11.53 1.39
N GLN A 58 -2.61 -12.27 2.01
CA GLN A 58 -3.36 -11.83 3.18
C GLN A 58 -2.58 -12.19 4.44
N THR A 59 -2.27 -11.19 5.26
CA THR A 59 -1.53 -11.34 6.53
C THR A 59 -2.34 -10.86 7.75
N CYS A 60 -3.67 -10.74 7.59
CA CYS A 60 -4.61 -10.47 8.67
C CYS A 60 -5.71 -11.54 8.72
N THR A 61 -6.34 -11.73 9.87
CA THR A 61 -7.58 -12.53 9.98
C THR A 61 -8.81 -11.66 9.74
N GLN A 62 -8.77 -10.38 10.14
CA GLN A 62 -9.82 -9.39 9.96
C GLN A 62 -9.20 -8.04 9.60
N LEU A 63 -9.94 -7.18 8.89
CA LEU A 63 -9.46 -5.82 8.56
C LEU A 63 -9.36 -4.89 9.77
N THR A 64 -10.00 -5.23 10.89
CA THR A 64 -9.92 -4.47 12.15
C THR A 64 -8.80 -4.95 13.06
N GLU A 65 -8.01 -5.93 12.62
CA GLU A 65 -6.84 -6.39 13.38
C GLU A 65 -5.85 -5.24 13.51
N LEU A 66 -5.38 -4.96 14.72
CA LEU A 66 -4.43 -3.88 14.93
C LEU A 66 -3.07 -4.31 14.36
N LYS A 67 -2.63 -3.61 13.31
CA LYS A 67 -1.32 -3.80 12.67
C LYS A 67 -0.48 -2.54 12.85
N SER A 68 0.82 -2.69 13.10
CA SER A 68 1.72 -1.56 13.42
C SER A 68 2.44 -1.02 12.18
N HIS A 69 1.70 -0.44 11.22
CA HIS A 69 2.26 0.02 9.94
C HIS A 69 2.49 1.53 9.85
N THR A 70 1.63 2.35 10.47
CA THR A 70 1.69 3.83 10.37
C THR A 70 1.53 4.45 11.75
N TRP A 71 2.57 5.15 12.21
CA TRP A 71 2.57 5.81 13.52
C TRP A 71 1.34 6.73 13.69
N HIS A 72 0.70 6.68 14.86
CA HIS A 72 -0.57 7.36 15.19
C HIS A 72 -1.81 7.08 14.32
N ARG A 73 -1.76 6.12 13.38
CA ARG A 73 -2.83 5.93 12.38
C ARG A 73 -3.35 4.49 12.22
N ASN A 74 -2.94 3.58 13.09
CA ASN A 74 -3.18 2.13 12.93
C ASN A 74 -4.62 1.66 13.24
N THR A 75 -5.38 2.40 14.06
CA THR A 75 -6.75 2.00 14.42
C THR A 75 -7.74 2.35 13.32
N GLY A 76 -8.59 1.39 12.92
CA GLY A 76 -9.59 1.62 11.88
C GLY A 76 -8.98 1.83 10.49
N ALA A 77 -7.79 1.27 10.26
CA ALA A 77 -6.99 1.48 9.06
C ALA A 77 -6.43 0.16 8.51
N ILE A 78 -6.24 0.12 7.19
CA ILE A 78 -5.64 -1.02 6.48
C ILE A 78 -4.25 -0.61 5.99
N GLY A 79 -3.23 -1.35 6.39
CA GLY A 79 -1.87 -1.27 5.83
C GLY A 79 -1.69 -2.25 4.65
N ILE A 80 -1.24 -1.74 3.51
CA ILE A 80 -0.89 -2.53 2.32
C ILE A 80 0.58 -2.26 2.00
N ALA A 81 1.42 -3.29 1.91
CA ALA A 81 2.83 -3.14 1.58
C ALA A 81 3.20 -3.79 0.24
N LEU A 82 4.02 -3.10 -0.54
CA LEU A 82 4.73 -3.66 -1.68
C LEU A 82 6.03 -4.30 -1.15
N CYS A 83 6.22 -5.59 -1.38
CA CYS A 83 7.45 -6.29 -1.01
C CYS A 83 8.57 -5.84 -1.97
N CYS A 84 9.31 -4.78 -1.64
CA CYS A 84 10.34 -4.19 -2.50
C CYS A 84 11.16 -3.13 -1.74
N ALA A 85 12.02 -2.43 -2.47
CA ALA A 85 12.85 -1.31 -2.02
C ALA A 85 13.95 -1.67 -1.02
N CYS A 86 14.41 -2.94 -0.98
CA CYS A 86 15.59 -3.30 -0.20
C CYS A 86 16.80 -2.47 -0.59
N GLY A 87 17.35 -1.73 0.37
CA GLY A 87 18.54 -0.89 0.19
C GLY A 87 18.30 0.33 -0.69
N ALA A 88 17.03 0.73 -0.91
CA ALA A 88 16.74 1.92 -1.70
C ALA A 88 17.21 3.19 -1.00
N LEU A 89 17.74 4.15 -1.78
CA LEU A 89 18.19 5.46 -1.29
C LEU A 89 17.21 6.54 -1.77
N PRO A 90 16.68 7.38 -0.86
CA PRO A 90 15.61 8.31 -1.18
C PRO A 90 16.00 9.42 -2.15
N HIS A 91 17.26 9.88 -2.10
CA HIS A 91 17.72 11.09 -2.79
C HIS A 91 16.72 12.25 -2.60
N ASN A 92 16.19 12.86 -3.67
CA ASN A 92 15.13 13.88 -3.57
C ASN A 92 13.71 13.32 -3.81
N GLY A 93 13.58 11.99 -3.80
CA GLY A 93 12.36 11.25 -4.08
C GLY A 93 12.16 11.00 -5.57
N ARG A 94 12.33 12.02 -6.44
CA ARG A 94 12.09 11.89 -7.89
C ARG A 94 13.14 11.04 -8.60
N ASP A 95 14.34 10.97 -8.03
CA ASP A 95 15.51 10.23 -8.50
C ASP A 95 15.95 9.15 -7.51
N THR A 96 14.99 8.59 -6.77
CA THR A 96 15.20 7.46 -5.85
C THR A 96 16.05 6.38 -6.52
N GLU A 97 17.14 5.98 -5.86
CA GLU A 97 17.93 4.82 -6.28
C GLU A 97 17.33 3.57 -5.64
N PHE A 98 16.54 2.84 -6.41
CA PHE A 98 15.85 1.64 -5.92
C PHE A 98 16.73 0.39 -5.80
N GLY A 99 17.95 0.42 -6.33
CA GLY A 99 18.84 -0.74 -6.38
C GLY A 99 18.23 -1.93 -7.13
N LYS A 100 18.38 -3.13 -6.55
CA LYS A 100 17.99 -4.40 -7.17
C LYS A 100 16.50 -4.76 -7.03
N PHE A 101 15.78 -4.07 -6.16
CA PHE A 101 14.40 -4.40 -5.81
C PHE A 101 13.43 -3.22 -6.02
N PRO A 102 13.38 -2.58 -7.21
CA PRO A 102 12.44 -1.50 -7.46
C PRO A 102 10.97 -1.94 -7.37
N PRO A 103 10.03 -1.06 -6.98
CA PRO A 103 8.60 -1.35 -7.13
C PRO A 103 8.29 -1.77 -8.58
N THR A 104 7.71 -2.96 -8.76
CA THR A 104 7.42 -3.46 -10.10
C THR A 104 6.12 -2.85 -10.65
N PRO A 105 5.95 -2.78 -11.98
CA PRO A 105 4.67 -2.37 -12.56
C PRO A 105 3.49 -3.22 -12.09
N ARG A 106 3.72 -4.53 -11.87
CA ARG A 106 2.68 -5.46 -11.41
C ARG A 106 2.28 -5.19 -9.96
N GLN A 107 3.22 -4.83 -9.10
CA GLN A 107 2.93 -4.41 -7.73
C GLN A 107 2.07 -3.14 -7.69
N ILE A 108 2.46 -2.12 -8.44
CA ILE A 108 1.75 -0.83 -8.49
C ILE A 108 0.34 -1.02 -9.06
N ASP A 109 0.20 -1.85 -10.10
CA ASP A 109 -1.09 -2.22 -10.69
C ASP A 109 -2.00 -2.95 -9.70
N ALA A 110 -1.47 -3.98 -9.03
CA ALA A 110 -2.20 -4.76 -8.03
C ALA A 110 -2.61 -3.90 -6.82
N ALA A 111 -1.76 -2.96 -6.39
CA ALA A 111 -2.10 -1.99 -5.35
C ALA A 111 -3.28 -1.11 -5.76
N GLY A 112 -3.28 -0.59 -6.99
CA GLY A 112 -4.42 0.17 -7.52
C GLY A 112 -5.73 -0.65 -7.55
N LYS A 113 -5.68 -1.90 -8.00
CA LYS A 113 -6.85 -2.81 -8.01
C LYS A 113 -7.36 -3.12 -6.61
N LEU A 114 -6.45 -3.42 -5.68
CA LEU A 114 -6.81 -3.73 -4.29
C LEU A 114 -7.44 -2.54 -3.59
N VAL A 115 -6.83 -1.35 -3.73
CA VAL A 115 -7.39 -0.10 -3.18
C VAL A 115 -8.78 0.16 -3.75
N ALA A 116 -9.00 -0.01 -5.05
CA ALA A 116 -10.32 0.15 -5.66
C ALA A 116 -11.37 -0.77 -5.02
N LYS A 117 -11.05 -2.06 -4.88
CA LYS A 117 -11.99 -3.05 -4.32
C LYS A 117 -12.27 -2.83 -2.84
N LEU A 118 -11.25 -2.51 -2.05
CA LEU A 118 -11.42 -2.17 -0.63
C LEU A 118 -12.24 -0.88 -0.48
N ALA A 119 -11.92 0.16 -1.24
CA ALA A 119 -12.60 1.45 -1.17
C ALA A 119 -14.08 1.34 -1.54
N GLN A 120 -14.40 0.66 -2.64
CA GLN A 120 -15.79 0.42 -3.03
C GLN A 120 -16.53 -0.42 -1.99
N GLY A 121 -15.91 -1.50 -1.52
CA GLY A 121 -16.54 -2.45 -0.61
C GLY A 121 -16.78 -1.90 0.81
N LEU A 122 -15.89 -1.03 1.27
CA LEU A 122 -15.96 -0.42 2.61
C LEU A 122 -16.58 0.98 2.60
N ASN A 123 -17.01 1.47 1.43
CA ASN A 123 -17.51 2.83 1.22
C ASN A 123 -16.51 3.92 1.68
N ILE A 124 -15.23 3.74 1.32
CA ILE A 124 -14.15 4.67 1.63
C ILE A 124 -13.88 5.55 0.38
N PRO A 125 -13.87 6.89 0.50
CA PRO A 125 -13.48 7.78 -0.59
C PRO A 125 -12.04 7.50 -1.08
N ILE A 126 -11.82 7.51 -2.40
CA ILE A 126 -10.47 7.40 -2.97
C ILE A 126 -9.89 8.81 -3.13
N ASP A 127 -9.45 9.40 -2.02
CA ASP A 127 -8.86 10.74 -1.96
C ASP A 127 -7.66 10.82 -0.99
N ARG A 128 -7.12 12.03 -0.80
CA ARG A 128 -5.94 12.27 0.06
C ARG A 128 -6.25 12.26 1.56
N GLY A 129 -7.53 12.26 1.94
CA GLY A 129 -7.97 12.17 3.33
C GLY A 129 -8.12 10.73 3.80
N ASN A 130 -8.34 9.78 2.87
CA ASN A 130 -8.69 8.39 3.19
C ASN A 130 -7.72 7.34 2.64
N VAL A 131 -6.99 7.63 1.56
CA VAL A 131 -6.03 6.72 0.94
C VAL A 131 -4.69 7.43 0.79
N LEU A 132 -3.71 7.08 1.62
CA LEU A 132 -2.43 7.79 1.70
C LEU A 132 -1.26 6.83 1.54
N THR A 133 -0.15 7.30 0.96
CA THR A 133 1.12 6.60 1.16
C THR A 133 1.69 6.89 2.54
N HIS A 134 2.59 6.05 3.04
CA HIS A 134 3.28 6.33 4.30
C HIS A 134 4.03 7.66 4.23
N CYS A 135 4.67 8.00 3.10
CA CYS A 135 5.30 9.30 2.94
C CYS A 135 4.29 10.46 3.08
N GLU A 136 3.09 10.36 2.50
CA GLU A 136 2.06 11.39 2.69
C GLU A 136 1.63 11.51 4.15
N ALA A 137 1.42 10.39 4.85
CA ALA A 137 1.10 10.39 6.28
C ALA A 137 2.24 10.99 7.12
N ALA A 138 3.49 10.59 6.84
CA ALA A 138 4.68 11.06 7.54
C ALA A 138 4.92 12.56 7.35
N LEU A 139 4.67 13.10 6.15
CA LEU A 139 4.74 14.53 5.90
C LEU A 139 3.67 15.31 6.68
N ILE A 140 2.47 14.75 6.85
CA ILE A 140 1.40 15.38 7.64
C ILE A 140 1.75 15.39 9.14
N ASP A 141 2.30 14.29 9.63
CA ASP A 141 2.57 14.09 11.06
C ASP A 141 3.96 14.55 11.50
N GLY A 142 4.77 15.07 10.58
CA GLY A 142 6.06 15.70 10.90
C GLY A 142 7.26 14.74 11.01
N TYR A 143 7.16 13.52 10.47
CA TYR A 143 8.26 12.53 10.44
C TYR A 143 8.63 12.08 9.01
N GLY A 144 8.19 12.83 8.00
CA GLY A 144 8.50 12.60 6.59
C GLY A 144 9.82 13.23 6.14
N PRO A 145 10.13 13.22 4.82
CA PRO A 145 11.32 13.87 4.27
C PRO A 145 11.46 15.32 4.75
N TYR A 146 12.70 15.71 5.05
CA TYR A 146 13.07 17.05 5.56
C TYR A 146 12.61 17.38 6.99
N SER A 147 12.03 16.43 7.73
CA SER A 147 11.65 16.63 9.14
C SER A 147 12.84 16.75 10.10
N GLY A 148 13.99 16.16 9.74
CA GLY A 148 15.12 15.97 10.66
C GLY A 148 14.99 14.70 11.52
N ASP A 149 13.93 13.91 11.33
CA ASP A 149 13.75 12.62 12.01
C ASP A 149 14.75 11.58 11.47
N ALA A 150 15.46 10.89 12.38
CA ALA A 150 16.39 9.83 12.02
C ALA A 150 15.70 8.59 11.41
N GLU A 151 14.43 8.38 11.74
CA GLU A 151 13.56 7.32 11.21
C GLU A 151 12.62 7.84 10.10
N THR A 152 13.02 8.90 9.40
CA THR A 152 12.27 9.53 8.30
C THR A 152 11.59 8.47 7.40
N ARG A 153 10.26 8.55 7.28
CA ARG A 153 9.49 7.65 6.41
C ARG A 153 9.20 8.32 5.08
N TRP A 154 9.56 7.63 4.01
CA TRP A 154 9.46 8.13 2.64
C TRP A 154 8.85 7.09 1.69
N ASP A 155 8.13 6.11 2.24
CA ASP A 155 7.58 5.01 1.46
C ASP A 155 6.64 5.54 0.39
N LEU A 156 6.89 5.11 -0.86
CA LEU A 156 6.13 5.51 -2.03
C LEU A 156 6.03 7.04 -2.17
N TRP A 157 7.11 7.78 -1.85
CA TRP A 157 7.15 9.23 -2.01
C TRP A 157 6.88 9.64 -3.45
N TYR A 158 7.64 9.06 -4.38
CA TYR A 158 7.39 9.14 -5.82
C TYR A 158 7.44 7.73 -6.42
N LEU A 159 6.61 7.51 -7.42
CA LEU A 159 6.56 6.26 -8.18
C LEU A 159 6.57 6.56 -9.66
N ARG A 160 7.14 5.63 -10.43
CA ARG A 160 6.93 5.57 -11.87
C ARG A 160 5.51 5.09 -12.11
N ASP A 161 4.72 5.87 -12.84
CA ASP A 161 3.35 5.50 -13.20
C ASP A 161 3.38 4.39 -14.26
N SER A 162 3.47 3.15 -13.80
CA SER A 162 3.56 1.96 -14.66
C SER A 162 2.73 0.82 -14.07
N PRO A 163 1.87 0.15 -14.85
CA PRO A 163 1.51 0.47 -16.25
C PRO A 163 0.76 1.81 -16.32
N GLY A 164 1.14 2.70 -17.23
CA GLY A 164 0.68 4.09 -17.27
C GLY A 164 1.47 4.89 -18.31
N ASP A 165 1.68 6.18 -18.07
CA ASP A 165 2.50 7.04 -18.94
C ASP A 165 4.01 6.91 -18.68
N GLY A 166 4.41 6.15 -17.65
CA GLY A 166 5.80 5.94 -17.29
C GLY A 166 6.46 7.16 -16.64
N ALA A 167 5.74 8.25 -16.37
CA ALA A 167 6.29 9.43 -15.71
C ALA A 167 6.45 9.21 -14.20
N ILE A 168 7.44 9.88 -13.60
CA ILE A 168 7.62 9.89 -12.14
C ILE A 168 6.65 10.90 -11.54
N LYS A 169 5.78 10.45 -10.63
CA LYS A 169 4.74 11.25 -9.98
C LYS A 169 4.71 10.98 -8.49
N PRO A 170 4.14 11.87 -7.65
CA PRO A 170 3.89 11.56 -6.24
C PRO A 170 3.16 10.21 -6.11
N GLY A 171 3.67 9.29 -5.28
CA GLY A 171 3.20 7.90 -5.28
C GLY A 171 1.71 7.77 -4.96
N GLY A 172 1.20 8.62 -4.07
CA GLY A 172 -0.24 8.68 -3.77
C GLY A 172 -1.09 9.05 -4.99
N GLN A 173 -0.61 9.93 -5.88
CA GLN A 173 -1.32 10.25 -7.12
C GLN A 173 -1.36 9.05 -8.08
N VAL A 174 -0.26 8.29 -8.17
CA VAL A 174 -0.18 7.08 -8.99
C VAL A 174 -1.20 6.05 -8.50
N ILE A 175 -1.17 5.70 -7.22
CA ILE A 175 -2.04 4.64 -6.67
C ILE A 175 -3.51 5.05 -6.69
N ARG A 176 -3.85 6.27 -6.22
CA ARG A 176 -5.25 6.75 -6.25
C ARG A 176 -5.77 6.89 -7.68
N GLY A 177 -4.94 7.37 -8.61
CA GLY A 177 -5.30 7.46 -10.03
C GLY A 177 -5.67 6.10 -10.62
N LYS A 178 -4.86 5.06 -10.35
CA LYS A 178 -5.17 3.68 -10.76
C LYS A 178 -6.45 3.17 -10.08
N ALA A 179 -6.57 3.36 -8.77
CA ALA A 179 -7.73 2.91 -8.03
C ALA A 179 -9.04 3.55 -8.53
N LEU A 180 -9.04 4.86 -8.81
CA LEU A 180 -10.16 5.56 -9.42
C LEU A 180 -10.50 5.01 -10.82
N SER A 181 -9.49 4.69 -11.63
CA SER A 181 -9.69 4.06 -12.94
C SER A 181 -10.38 2.70 -12.81
N TYR A 182 -9.92 1.85 -11.88
CA TYR A 182 -10.51 0.54 -11.64
C TYR A 182 -11.91 0.60 -11.04
N ALA A 183 -12.15 1.53 -10.13
CA ALA A 183 -13.46 1.72 -9.52
C ALA A 183 -14.51 2.13 -10.55
N LYS A 184 -14.12 2.93 -11.56
CA LYS A 184 -14.98 3.30 -12.69
C LYS A 184 -15.24 2.14 -13.66
N SER A 185 -14.23 1.32 -13.93
CA SER A 185 -14.36 0.22 -14.91
C SER A 185 -15.02 -1.04 -14.34
N SER A 186 -15.13 -1.15 -13.02
CA SER A 186 -15.73 -2.32 -12.34
C SER A 186 -16.55 -1.85 -11.12
N PRO A 187 -17.70 -1.19 -11.34
CA PRO A 187 -18.61 -0.86 -10.25
C PRO A 187 -19.06 -2.15 -9.55
N LEU A 188 -19.11 -2.14 -8.21
CA LEU A 188 -19.83 -3.17 -7.46
C LEU A 188 -21.31 -2.92 -7.74
N VAL A 189 -21.86 -3.63 -8.74
CA VAL A 189 -23.31 -3.67 -9.03
C VAL A 189 -23.98 -4.57 -8.01
#